data_AF-A0A839CTG0-F1
#
_entry.id   AF-A0A839CTG0-F1
#
_cell.length_a   1.000
_cell.length_b   1.000
_cell.length_c   1.000
_cell.angle_alpha   90.00
_cell.angle_beta   90.00
_cell.angle_gamma   90.00
#
_symmetry.space_group_name_H-M   'P 1'
#
loop_
_entity.id
_entity.type
_entity.pdbx_description
1 polymer ?
#
loop_
_entity_poly.entity_id
_entity_poly.type
_entity_poly.pdbx_seq_one_letter_code
_entity_poly.pdbx_strand_id
1 'polypeptide(L)'
;MDKVSIRTIKIYGKDEKEFITDWLEGLEDIKARIKILRKLDRVKFKKCKDLKELGNGLFELKINYGEGYYIYYTNLENDTILLLYGGELSSKESIIEQAKEYMAEHIKRKGYSYYREYDELLLERLMLEKEAQQHLETALEEFIEDRDKAIFLRALREVAVVQGGIAELSEKTKLNRQSLHKALCPTANPKLDIIGAIIKGLGFKIRIEADT
;
A
#
# COMPACT_ATOMS: atom_id res chain seq x y z
N MET A 1 -18.45 4.11 -17.79
CA MET A 1 -17.90 4.23 -16.43
C MET A 1 -16.52 3.63 -16.51
N ASP A 2 -15.51 4.46 -16.70
CA ASP A 2 -14.16 4.00 -16.98
C ASP A 2 -13.65 3.19 -15.79
N LYS A 3 -13.35 1.91 -16.02
CA LYS A 3 -12.58 1.11 -15.06
C LYS A 3 -11.26 1.84 -14.92
N VAL A 4 -11.04 2.51 -13.79
CA VAL A 4 -9.73 3.08 -13.46
C VAL A 4 -8.73 1.93 -13.55
N SER A 5 -7.82 2.00 -14.52
CA SER A 5 -6.76 0.99 -14.68
C SER A 5 -5.89 1.01 -13.45
N ILE A 6 -5.85 -0.12 -12.73
CA ILE A 6 -5.06 -0.32 -11.51
C ILE A 6 -3.70 -0.84 -11.96
N ARG A 7 -2.62 -0.21 -11.50
CA ARG A 7 -1.26 -0.68 -11.74
C ARG A 7 -0.99 -1.96 -10.96
N THR A 8 -0.13 -2.82 -11.50
CA THR A 8 0.48 -3.90 -10.71
C THR A 8 1.76 -3.38 -10.09
N ILE A 9 2.06 -3.77 -8.85
CA ILE A 9 3.32 -3.41 -8.18
C ILE A 9 4.06 -4.70 -7.85
N LYS A 10 5.29 -4.80 -8.34
CA LYS A 10 6.22 -5.89 -8.06
C LYS A 10 7.41 -5.36 -7.28
N ILE A 11 7.96 -6.17 -6.38
CA ILE A 11 9.19 -5.91 -5.66
C ILE A 11 10.30 -6.71 -6.35
N TYR A 12 11.37 -6.05 -6.76
CA TYR A 12 12.53 -6.70 -7.35
C TYR A 12 13.27 -7.55 -6.32
N GLY A 13 13.60 -8.79 -6.71
CA GLY A 13 14.43 -9.67 -5.94
C GLY A 13 15.79 -9.94 -6.59
N LYS A 14 16.85 -9.88 -5.78
CA LYS A 14 18.24 -10.18 -6.16
C LYS A 14 18.77 -11.30 -5.28
N ASP A 15 19.30 -12.36 -5.90
CA ASP A 15 19.87 -13.51 -5.19
C ASP A 15 18.92 -14.08 -4.12
N GLU A 16 17.64 -14.24 -4.49
CA GLU A 16 16.54 -14.70 -3.62
C GLU A 16 16.22 -13.77 -2.43
N LYS A 17 16.76 -12.55 -2.41
CA LYS A 17 16.47 -11.52 -1.41
C LYS A 17 15.68 -10.37 -2.01
N GLU A 18 14.72 -9.86 -1.24
CA GLU A 18 13.86 -8.75 -1.62
C GLU A 18 14.20 -7.56 -0.74
N PHE A 19 15.13 -6.71 -1.17
CA PHE A 19 15.64 -5.64 -0.30
C PHE A 19 14.53 -4.75 0.31
N ILE A 20 13.50 -4.41 -0.48
CA ILE A 20 12.39 -3.60 0.01
C ILE A 20 11.58 -4.34 1.07
N THR A 21 11.36 -5.64 0.91
CA THR A 21 10.72 -6.48 1.92
C THR A 21 11.54 -6.44 3.20
N ASP A 22 12.83 -6.80 3.13
CA ASP A 22 13.73 -6.87 4.28
C ASP A 22 13.80 -5.52 5.02
N TRP A 23 13.92 -4.43 4.26
CA TRP A 23 13.93 -3.07 4.79
C TRP A 23 12.61 -2.71 5.48
N LEU A 24 11.47 -2.99 4.83
CA LEU A 24 10.16 -2.73 5.42
C LEU A 24 9.92 -3.58 6.65
N GLU A 25 10.42 -4.80 6.72
CA GLU A 25 10.31 -5.68 7.90
C GLU A 25 11.18 -5.18 9.06
N GLY A 26 12.39 -4.71 8.77
CA GLY A 26 13.32 -4.17 9.76
C GLY A 26 12.98 -2.78 10.31
N LEU A 27 12.07 -2.04 9.67
CA LEU A 27 11.67 -0.71 10.13
C LEU A 27 10.89 -0.82 11.46
N GLU A 28 11.36 -0.22 12.56
CA GLU A 28 10.67 -0.34 13.86
C GLU A 28 9.39 0.51 13.94
N ASP A 29 9.39 1.68 13.30
CA ASP A 29 8.23 2.58 13.26
C ASP A 29 7.12 2.00 12.36
N ILE A 30 6.07 1.48 13.00
CA ILE A 30 4.90 0.92 12.33
C ILE A 30 4.16 1.99 11.51
N LYS A 31 4.03 3.23 12.01
CA LYS A 31 3.31 4.30 11.31
C LYS A 31 4.10 4.75 10.08
N ALA A 32 5.44 4.80 10.14
CA ALA A 32 6.29 5.01 8.97
C ALA A 32 6.06 3.92 7.90
N ARG A 33 6.13 2.65 8.30
CA ARG A 33 5.89 1.50 7.41
C ARG A 33 4.54 1.58 6.72
N ILE A 34 3.47 1.82 7.50
CA ILE A 34 2.12 1.94 6.95
C ILE A 34 2.00 3.13 6.01
N LYS A 35 2.58 4.30 6.31
CA LYS A 35 2.57 5.44 5.36
C LYS A 35 3.30 5.12 4.06
N ILE A 36 4.38 4.32 4.10
CA ILE A 36 5.04 3.83 2.89
C ILE A 36 4.11 2.92 2.09
N LEU A 37 3.54 1.89 2.71
CA LEU A 37 2.58 0.97 2.07
C LEU A 37 1.39 1.74 1.48
N ARG A 38 0.83 2.71 2.21
CA ARG A 38 -0.31 3.52 1.76
C ARG A 38 0.05 4.40 0.57
N LYS A 39 1.26 4.98 0.54
CA LYS A 39 1.76 5.72 -0.63
C LYS A 39 1.88 4.79 -1.85
N LEU A 40 2.38 3.56 -1.70
CA LEU A 40 2.45 2.57 -2.77
C LEU A 40 1.06 2.22 -3.32
N ASP A 41 0.08 2.03 -2.46
CA ASP A 41 -1.30 1.82 -2.92
C ASP A 41 -1.85 3.04 -3.68
N ARG A 42 -1.57 4.27 -3.23
CA ARG A 42 -1.98 5.46 -4.00
C ARG A 42 -1.30 5.49 -5.37
N VAL A 43 -0.06 5.03 -5.49
CA VAL A 43 0.61 4.82 -6.78
C VAL A 43 -0.12 3.76 -7.60
N LYS A 44 -0.47 2.62 -6.99
CA LYS A 44 -1.23 1.53 -7.60
C LYS A 44 -2.52 2.00 -8.25
N PHE A 45 -3.26 2.87 -7.55
CA PHE A 45 -4.53 3.41 -8.02
C PHE A 45 -4.40 4.67 -8.89
N LYS A 46 -3.18 5.06 -9.30
CA LYS A 46 -2.90 6.29 -10.07
C LYS A 46 -3.42 7.57 -9.37
N LYS A 47 -3.35 7.57 -8.04
CA LYS A 47 -3.78 8.66 -7.13
C LYS A 47 -2.60 9.39 -6.48
N CYS A 48 -1.37 9.00 -6.82
CA CYS A 48 -0.16 9.71 -6.39
C CYS A 48 0.23 10.76 -7.43
N LYS A 49 0.32 12.02 -7.01
CA LYS A 49 0.70 13.15 -7.87
C LYS A 49 2.21 13.46 -7.81
N ASP A 50 2.87 13.07 -6.71
CA ASP A 50 4.27 13.41 -6.44
C ASP A 50 5.23 12.32 -6.94
N LEU A 51 5.25 12.11 -8.25
CA LEU A 51 6.17 11.16 -8.89
C LEU A 51 7.26 11.94 -9.62
N LYS A 52 8.52 11.71 -9.26
CA LYS A 52 9.66 12.40 -9.87
C LYS A 52 10.44 11.45 -10.76
N GLU A 53 10.65 11.82 -12.02
CA GLU A 53 11.59 11.11 -12.90
C GLU A 53 13.02 11.60 -12.65
N LEU A 54 13.96 10.66 -12.54
CA LEU A 54 15.39 10.93 -12.38
C LEU A 54 16.20 10.69 -13.67
N GLY A 55 15.52 10.26 -14.74
CA GLY A 55 16.10 9.97 -16.05
C GLY A 55 16.27 8.47 -16.30
N ASN A 56 16.40 8.10 -17.58
CA ASN A 56 16.58 6.72 -18.05
C ASN A 56 15.50 5.72 -17.56
N GLY A 57 14.28 6.21 -17.28
CA GLY A 57 13.20 5.35 -16.77
C GLY A 57 13.31 4.99 -15.28
N LEU A 58 14.18 5.65 -14.51
CA LEU A 58 14.22 5.57 -13.06
C LEU A 58 13.37 6.68 -12.44
N PHE A 59 12.52 6.31 -11.48
CA PHE A 59 11.61 7.22 -10.79
C PHE A 59 11.83 7.17 -9.29
N GLU A 60 11.56 8.29 -8.63
CA GLU A 60 11.64 8.50 -7.19
C GLU A 60 10.23 8.76 -6.63
N LEU A 61 9.88 7.98 -5.61
CA LEU A 61 8.72 8.19 -4.76
C LEU A 61 9.19 8.67 -3.39
N LYS A 62 8.83 9.91 -3.02
CA LYS A 62 9.13 10.47 -1.71
C LYS A 62 7.98 10.28 -0.74
N ILE A 63 8.29 9.86 0.49
CA ILE A 63 7.36 9.72 1.61
C ILE A 63 7.76 10.75 2.67
N ASN A 64 6.91 11.76 2.86
CA ASN A 64 7.11 12.84 3.84
C ASN A 64 6.57 12.40 5.20
N TYR A 65 7.36 11.66 5.96
CA TYR A 65 7.05 11.26 7.34
C TYR A 65 8.35 10.96 8.10
N GLY A 66 8.43 11.38 9.36
CA GLY A 66 9.63 11.22 10.18
C GLY A 66 10.88 11.79 9.50
N GLU A 67 11.95 10.99 9.50
CA GLU A 67 13.25 11.29 8.84
C GLU A 67 13.15 11.40 7.30
N GLY A 68 12.02 11.02 6.71
CA GLY A 68 11.78 11.00 5.28
C GLY A 68 12.30 9.73 4.61
N TYR A 69 11.48 9.13 3.75
CA TYR A 69 11.80 7.89 3.07
C TYR A 69 11.65 8.02 1.56
N TYR A 70 12.38 7.18 0.83
CA TYR A 70 12.36 7.12 -0.62
C TYR A 70 12.21 5.69 -1.10
N ILE A 71 11.45 5.52 -2.18
CA ILE A 71 11.41 4.30 -2.97
C ILE A 71 11.74 4.66 -4.41
N TYR A 72 12.62 3.86 -5.02
CA TYR A 72 12.99 3.99 -6.41
C TYR A 72 12.38 2.85 -7.20
N TYR A 73 11.84 3.19 -8.36
CA TYR A 73 11.12 2.23 -9.17
C TYR A 73 11.30 2.52 -10.67
N THR A 74 10.98 1.53 -11.49
CA THR A 74 10.85 1.70 -12.93
C THR A 74 9.47 1.25 -13.40
N ASN A 75 9.02 1.78 -14.53
CA ASN A 75 7.78 1.34 -15.17
C ASN A 75 8.09 0.21 -16.14
N LEU A 76 7.31 -0.87 -16.06
CA LEU A 76 7.31 -1.96 -17.01
C LEU A 76 6.06 -1.87 -17.91
N GLU A 77 5.90 -2.85 -18.81
CA GLU A 77 4.70 -2.98 -19.64
C GLU A 77 3.44 -3.29 -18.81
N ASN A 78 2.27 -3.19 -19.44
CA ASN A 78 0.98 -3.55 -18.84
C ASN A 78 0.66 -2.83 -17.52
N ASP A 79 0.96 -1.52 -17.44
CA ASP A 79 0.73 -0.71 -16.23
C ASP A 79 1.44 -1.28 -14.98
N THR A 80 2.54 -2.02 -15.13
CA THR A 80 3.29 -2.61 -14.01
C THR A 80 4.40 -1.66 -13.55
N ILE A 81 4.55 -1.52 -12.24
CA ILE A 81 5.70 -0.86 -11.60
C ILE A 81 6.57 -1.92 -10.95
N LEU A 82 7.88 -1.79 -11.11
CA LEU A 82 8.88 -2.58 -10.41
C LEU A 82 9.60 -1.70 -9.39
N LEU A 83 9.39 -1.98 -8.10
CA LEU A 83 10.12 -1.36 -7.01
C LEU A 83 11.52 -1.98 -6.95
N LEU A 84 12.54 -1.13 -6.97
CA LEU A 84 13.94 -1.53 -7.09
C LEU A 84 14.63 -1.49 -5.73
N TYR A 85 14.52 -0.36 -5.04
CA TYR A 85 15.17 -0.14 -3.75
C TYR A 85 14.43 0.92 -2.94
N GLY A 86 14.68 0.98 -1.63
CA GLY A 86 14.12 2.00 -0.76
C GLY A 86 15.00 2.29 0.45
N GLY A 87 14.60 3.26 1.27
CA GLY A 87 15.34 3.58 2.48
C GLY A 87 15.08 5.00 2.99
N GLU A 88 15.86 5.37 3.99
CA GLU A 88 15.82 6.70 4.61
C GLU A 88 16.55 7.76 3.78
N LEU A 89 16.18 9.03 3.99
CA LEU A 89 16.80 10.19 3.34
C LEU A 89 18.32 10.26 3.58
N SER A 90 18.78 9.88 4.77
CA SER A 90 20.21 9.88 5.16
C SER A 90 21.10 9.04 4.24
N SER A 91 20.50 8.06 3.53
CA SER A 91 21.20 7.12 2.65
C SER A 91 20.89 7.33 1.16
N LYS A 92 20.30 8.49 0.80
CA LYS A 92 19.70 8.71 -0.52
C LYS A 92 20.65 8.46 -1.70
N GLU A 93 21.88 8.94 -1.65
CA GLU A 93 22.85 8.77 -2.73
C GLU A 93 23.21 7.30 -2.97
N SER A 94 23.50 6.57 -1.88
CA SER A 94 23.77 5.13 -1.92
C SER A 94 22.59 4.34 -2.48
N ILE A 95 21.37 4.67 -2.04
CA ILE A 95 20.15 4.03 -2.53
C ILE A 95 19.95 4.24 -4.04
N ILE A 96 20.22 5.44 -4.56
CA ILE A 96 20.09 5.72 -6.00
C ILE A 96 21.02 4.82 -6.82
N GLU A 97 22.27 4.65 -6.38
CA GLU A 97 23.23 3.79 -7.07
C GLU A 97 22.79 2.32 -7.04
N GLN A 98 22.31 1.82 -5.90
CA GLN A 98 21.76 0.47 -5.80
C GLN A 98 20.53 0.28 -6.71
N ALA A 99 19.63 1.27 -6.76
CA ALA A 99 18.46 1.21 -7.63
C ALA A 99 18.85 1.16 -9.12
N LYS A 100 19.86 1.94 -9.54
CA LYS A 100 20.40 1.88 -10.91
C LYS A 100 21.01 0.52 -11.23
N GLU A 101 21.76 -0.06 -10.29
CA GLU A 101 22.33 -1.40 -10.45
C GLU A 101 21.24 -2.45 -10.67
N TYR A 102 20.21 -2.45 -9.81
CA TYR A 102 19.09 -3.38 -9.89
C TYR A 102 18.31 -3.23 -11.21
N MET A 103 18.11 -1.99 -11.67
CA MET A 103 17.47 -1.72 -12.96
C MET A 103 18.31 -2.25 -14.13
N ALA A 104 19.62 -2.02 -14.13
CA ALA A 104 20.52 -2.49 -15.18
C ALA A 104 20.55 -4.03 -15.24
N GLU A 105 20.55 -4.69 -14.08
CA GLU A 105 20.50 -6.15 -13.99
C GLU A 105 19.17 -6.71 -14.50
N HIS A 106 18.04 -6.11 -14.11
CA HIS A 106 16.72 -6.46 -14.63
C HIS A 106 16.65 -6.42 -16.16
N ILE A 107 17.17 -5.34 -16.75
CA ILE A 107 17.26 -5.15 -18.21
C ILE A 107 18.16 -6.22 -18.84
N LYS A 108 19.34 -6.47 -18.26
CA LYS A 108 20.29 -7.49 -18.75
C LYS A 108 19.68 -8.89 -18.75
N ARG A 109 18.88 -9.22 -17.74
CA ARG A 109 18.15 -10.50 -17.61
C ARG A 109 16.91 -10.58 -18.51
N LYS A 110 16.64 -9.57 -19.34
CA LYS A 110 15.46 -9.50 -20.24
C LYS A 110 14.13 -9.77 -19.51
N GLY A 111 14.01 -9.33 -18.26
CA GLY A 111 12.79 -9.53 -17.47
C GLY A 111 12.61 -10.91 -16.82
N TYR A 112 13.61 -11.81 -16.89
CA TYR A 112 13.63 -13.05 -16.09
C TYR A 112 14.30 -12.78 -14.72
N SER A 113 13.68 -11.94 -13.89
CA SER A 113 14.14 -11.73 -12.51
C SER A 113 13.15 -12.35 -11.52
N TYR A 114 13.64 -12.63 -10.31
CA TYR A 114 12.77 -12.98 -9.20
C TYR A 114 12.01 -11.72 -8.76
N TYR A 115 10.71 -11.85 -8.48
CA TYR A 115 9.88 -10.77 -7.99
C TYR A 115 8.90 -11.30 -6.95
N ARG A 116 8.51 -10.42 -6.04
CA ARG A 116 7.35 -10.61 -5.17
C ARG A 116 6.23 -9.67 -5.55
N GLU A 117 4.98 -10.14 -5.46
CA GLU A 117 3.82 -9.27 -5.64
C GLU A 117 3.61 -8.43 -4.38
N TYR A 118 3.49 -7.10 -4.54
CA TYR A 118 3.30 -6.18 -3.42
C TYR A 118 2.06 -6.52 -2.56
N ASP A 119 1.00 -7.00 -3.20
CA ASP A 119 -0.23 -7.38 -2.49
C ASP A 119 0.00 -8.53 -1.51
N GLU A 120 0.93 -9.45 -1.80
CA GLU A 120 1.28 -10.54 -0.89
C GLU A 120 1.95 -10.00 0.36
N LEU A 121 2.97 -9.13 0.19
CA LEU A 121 3.62 -8.45 1.31
C LEU A 121 2.60 -7.67 2.16
N LEU A 122 1.74 -6.89 1.52
CA LEU A 122 0.74 -6.09 2.23
C LEU A 122 -0.19 -7.00 3.06
N LEU A 123 -0.72 -8.08 2.49
CA LEU A 123 -1.63 -8.97 3.20
C LEU A 123 -0.94 -9.67 4.37
N GLU A 124 0.31 -10.12 4.21
CA GLU A 124 1.07 -10.71 5.31
C GLU A 124 1.27 -9.74 6.49
N ARG A 125 1.59 -8.48 6.19
CA ARG A 125 1.71 -7.43 7.22
C ARG A 125 0.39 -7.19 7.96
N LEU A 126 -0.72 -7.14 7.23
CA LEU A 126 -2.05 -6.91 7.81
C LEU A 126 -2.58 -8.10 8.64
N MET A 127 -1.92 -9.26 8.61
CA MET A 127 -2.19 -10.34 9.58
C MET A 127 -1.81 -9.93 11.02
N LEU A 128 -0.89 -8.97 11.19
CA LEU A 128 -0.51 -8.44 12.49
C LEU A 128 -1.53 -7.39 12.94
N GLU A 129 -2.16 -7.62 14.09
CA GLU A 129 -3.25 -6.77 14.60
C GLU A 129 -2.87 -5.28 14.69
N LYS A 130 -1.66 -4.98 15.17
CA LYS A 130 -1.15 -3.60 15.26
C LYS A 130 -1.01 -2.93 13.90
N GLU A 131 -0.64 -3.68 12.86
CA GLU A 131 -0.52 -3.13 11.51
C GLU A 131 -1.87 -2.97 10.83
N ALA A 132 -2.79 -3.93 11.01
CA ALA A 132 -4.17 -3.75 10.59
C ALA A 132 -4.81 -2.51 11.23
N GLN A 133 -4.59 -2.29 12.53
CA GLN A 133 -5.07 -1.08 13.21
C GLN A 133 -4.47 0.18 12.59
N GLN A 134 -3.14 0.28 12.53
CA GLN A 134 -2.45 1.47 12.03
C GLN A 134 -2.80 1.75 10.56
N HIS A 135 -3.01 0.70 9.76
CA HIS A 135 -3.46 0.79 8.37
C HIS A 135 -4.81 1.46 8.22
N LEU A 136 -5.80 1.04 9.01
CA LEU A 136 -7.13 1.64 9.01
C LEU A 136 -7.13 3.06 9.55
N GLU A 137 -6.36 3.32 10.60
CA GLU A 137 -6.21 4.64 11.20
C GLU A 137 -5.60 5.63 10.20
N THR A 138 -4.46 5.27 9.59
CA THR A 138 -3.79 6.10 8.57
C THR A 138 -4.69 6.32 7.35
N ALA A 139 -5.41 5.30 6.89
CA ALA A 139 -6.34 5.44 5.76
C ALA A 139 -7.53 6.36 6.09
N LEU A 140 -7.98 6.39 7.34
CA LEU A 140 -9.02 7.29 7.81
C LEU A 140 -8.50 8.74 7.92
N GLU A 141 -7.30 8.94 8.47
CA GLU A 141 -6.61 10.24 8.49
C GLU A 141 -6.51 10.81 7.06
N GLU A 142 -5.97 10.04 6.12
CA GLU A 142 -5.82 10.44 4.72
C GLU A 142 -7.17 10.81 4.10
N PHE A 143 -8.22 10.02 4.33
CA PHE A 143 -9.57 10.32 3.85
C PHE A 143 -10.14 11.62 4.44
N ILE A 144 -9.87 11.91 5.72
CA ILE A 144 -10.32 13.15 6.35
C ILE A 144 -9.66 14.35 5.66
N GLU A 145 -8.37 14.25 5.34
CA GLU A 145 -7.58 15.29 4.67
C GLU A 145 -7.98 15.49 3.20
N ASP A 146 -8.01 14.43 2.40
CA ASP A 146 -8.12 14.53 0.94
C ASP A 146 -9.53 14.22 0.39
N ARG A 147 -10.44 13.76 1.26
CA ARG A 147 -11.83 13.33 0.93
C ARG A 147 -11.91 12.16 -0.05
N ASP A 148 -10.83 11.42 -0.26
CA ASP A 148 -10.76 10.27 -1.14
C ASP A 148 -11.11 8.96 -0.42
N LYS A 149 -12.42 8.72 -0.31
CA LYS A 149 -12.94 7.49 0.33
C LYS A 149 -12.49 6.20 -0.35
N ALA A 150 -12.07 6.22 -1.62
CA ALA A 150 -11.80 4.99 -2.35
C ALA A 150 -10.64 4.21 -1.72
N ILE A 151 -9.63 4.93 -1.23
CA ILE A 151 -8.47 4.35 -0.54
C ILE A 151 -8.87 3.83 0.84
N PHE A 152 -9.70 4.58 1.57
CA PHE A 152 -10.23 4.13 2.87
C PHE A 152 -11.08 2.85 2.76
N LEU A 153 -12.00 2.78 1.80
CA LEU A 153 -12.83 1.58 1.56
C LEU A 153 -11.98 0.38 1.14
N ARG A 154 -10.89 0.63 0.40
CA ARG A 154 -9.93 -0.39 0.02
C ARG A 154 -9.17 -0.93 1.24
N ALA A 155 -8.72 -0.06 2.15
CA ALA A 155 -8.06 -0.46 3.39
C ALA A 155 -8.96 -1.36 4.26
N LEU A 156 -10.25 -1.02 4.38
CA LEU A 156 -11.24 -1.88 5.06
C LEU A 156 -11.37 -3.25 4.39
N ARG A 157 -11.34 -3.30 3.04
CA ARG A 157 -11.40 -4.55 2.29
C ARG A 157 -10.15 -5.41 2.50
N GLU A 158 -8.98 -4.80 2.54
CA GLU A 158 -7.70 -5.51 2.75
C GLU A 158 -7.67 -6.18 4.12
N VAL A 159 -8.05 -5.45 5.18
CA VAL A 159 -8.17 -6.01 6.52
C VAL A 159 -9.26 -7.08 6.58
N ALA A 160 -10.38 -6.90 5.87
CA ALA A 160 -11.39 -7.96 5.76
C ALA A 160 -10.82 -9.23 5.10
N VAL A 161 -10.02 -9.11 4.04
CA VAL A 161 -9.42 -10.25 3.33
C VAL A 161 -8.55 -11.10 4.26
N VAL A 162 -7.64 -10.47 5.01
CA VAL A 162 -6.74 -11.19 5.94
C VAL A 162 -7.47 -11.80 7.12
N GLN A 163 -8.65 -11.29 7.47
CA GLN A 163 -9.50 -11.81 8.54
C GLN A 163 -10.57 -12.82 8.07
N GLY A 164 -10.39 -13.50 6.93
CA GLY A 164 -11.34 -14.51 6.43
C GLY A 164 -12.36 -14.00 5.40
N GLY A 165 -12.21 -12.76 4.95
CA GLY A 165 -12.93 -12.17 3.82
C GLY A 165 -14.38 -11.78 4.12
N ILE A 166 -15.14 -11.59 3.03
CA ILE A 166 -16.54 -11.13 3.08
C ILE A 166 -17.45 -12.15 3.79
N ALA A 167 -17.12 -13.44 3.73
CA ALA A 167 -17.90 -14.48 4.40
C ALA A 167 -17.84 -14.29 5.93
N GLU A 168 -16.64 -14.26 6.50
CA GLU A 168 -16.42 -14.04 7.92
C GLU A 168 -16.99 -12.69 8.39
N LEU A 169 -16.75 -11.62 7.61
CA LEU A 169 -17.26 -10.29 7.95
C LEU A 169 -18.79 -10.22 7.93
N SER A 170 -19.45 -10.98 7.04
CA SER A 170 -20.92 -11.08 6.99
C SER A 170 -21.49 -11.67 8.27
N GLU A 171 -20.85 -12.71 8.80
CA GLU A 171 -21.26 -13.36 10.05
C GLU A 171 -21.09 -12.42 11.24
N LYS A 172 -19.94 -11.74 11.35
CA LYS A 172 -19.65 -10.79 12.44
C LYS A 172 -20.54 -9.54 12.43
N THR A 173 -20.93 -9.06 11.25
CA THR A 173 -21.71 -7.81 11.10
C THR A 173 -23.22 -8.02 10.98
N LYS A 174 -23.67 -9.25 10.69
CA LYS A 174 -25.04 -9.59 10.26
C LYS A 174 -25.50 -8.87 8.99
N LEU A 175 -24.57 -8.24 8.26
CA LEU A 175 -24.84 -7.65 6.95
C LEU A 175 -24.72 -8.73 5.89
N ASN A 176 -25.59 -8.70 4.87
CA ASN A 176 -25.47 -9.67 3.78
C ASN A 176 -24.21 -9.41 2.93
N ARG A 177 -23.67 -10.48 2.33
CA ARG A 177 -22.43 -10.45 1.53
C ARG A 177 -22.48 -9.46 0.37
N GLN A 178 -23.64 -9.28 -0.27
CA GLN A 178 -23.79 -8.36 -1.40
C GLN A 178 -23.68 -6.90 -0.94
N SER A 179 -24.27 -6.54 0.21
CA SER A 179 -24.15 -5.22 0.82
C SER A 179 -22.71 -4.92 1.21
N LEU A 180 -22.00 -5.89 1.81
CA LEU A 180 -20.58 -5.74 2.15
C LEU A 180 -19.70 -5.55 0.91
N HIS A 181 -19.90 -6.38 -0.11
CA HIS A 181 -19.18 -6.25 -1.38
C HIS A 181 -19.40 -4.88 -2.00
N LYS A 182 -20.65 -4.39 -2.05
CA LYS A 182 -20.98 -3.05 -2.55
C LYS A 182 -20.37 -1.95 -1.70
N ALA A 183 -20.43 -2.05 -0.37
CA ALA A 183 -19.92 -1.04 0.55
C ALA A 183 -18.40 -0.85 0.45
N LEU A 184 -17.66 -1.93 0.22
CA LEU A 184 -16.19 -1.95 0.12
C LEU A 184 -15.65 -1.69 -1.28
N CYS A 185 -16.51 -1.37 -2.25
CA CYS A 185 -16.07 -0.98 -3.59
C CYS A 185 -15.47 0.45 -3.55
N PRO A 186 -14.37 0.72 -4.28
CA PRO A 186 -13.73 2.04 -4.29
C PRO A 186 -14.66 3.21 -4.71
N THR A 187 -15.66 2.93 -5.54
CA THR A 187 -16.63 3.93 -6.03
C THR A 187 -17.87 4.05 -5.15
N ALA A 188 -17.96 3.27 -4.07
CA ALA A 188 -19.16 3.22 -3.24
C ALA A 188 -19.29 4.45 -2.35
N ASN A 189 -20.49 4.65 -1.82
CA ASN A 189 -20.79 5.68 -0.84
C ASN A 189 -21.56 5.06 0.34
N PRO A 190 -20.93 4.16 1.11
CA PRO A 190 -21.60 3.54 2.25
C PRO A 190 -21.97 4.58 3.30
N LYS A 191 -23.11 4.38 3.94
CA LYS A 191 -23.54 5.18 5.08
C LYS A 191 -22.64 4.90 6.31
N LEU A 192 -22.62 5.85 7.24
CA LEU A 192 -21.77 5.76 8.44
C LEU A 192 -22.10 4.56 9.34
N ASP A 193 -23.38 4.15 9.42
CA ASP A 193 -23.81 2.95 10.15
C ASP A 193 -23.20 1.68 9.56
N ILE A 194 -23.12 1.57 8.23
CA ILE A 194 -22.46 0.46 7.54
C ILE A 194 -20.96 0.45 7.80
N ILE A 195 -20.31 1.61 7.73
CA ILE A 195 -18.87 1.73 8.05
C ILE A 195 -18.60 1.34 9.50
N GLY A 196 -19.42 1.83 10.44
CA GLY A 196 -19.31 1.48 11.86
C GLY A 196 -19.51 -0.01 12.12
N ALA A 197 -20.48 -0.64 11.44
CA ALA A 197 -20.69 -2.08 11.51
C ALA A 197 -19.48 -2.86 10.98
N ILE A 198 -18.91 -2.46 9.83
CA ILE A 198 -17.72 -3.09 9.25
C ILE A 198 -16.52 -2.97 10.19
N ILE A 199 -16.19 -1.77 10.67
CA ILE A 199 -15.05 -1.54 11.58
C ILE A 199 -15.19 -2.38 12.85
N LYS A 200 -16.39 -2.41 13.44
CA LYS A 200 -16.68 -3.26 14.60
C LYS A 200 -16.55 -4.76 14.27
N GLY A 201 -17.02 -5.18 13.10
CA GLY A 201 -16.89 -6.55 12.62
C GLY A 201 -15.45 -6.98 12.37
N LEU A 202 -14.56 -6.04 12.05
CA LEU A 202 -13.12 -6.26 11.93
C LEU A 202 -12.38 -6.26 13.28
N GLY A 203 -13.10 -6.07 14.40
CA GLY A 203 -12.53 -6.03 15.74
C GLY A 203 -12.02 -4.66 16.20
N PHE A 204 -12.22 -3.61 15.39
CA PHE A 204 -11.74 -2.26 15.69
C PHE A 204 -12.87 -1.33 16.13
N LYS A 205 -12.52 -0.14 16.60
CA LYS A 205 -13.46 0.93 16.96
C LYS A 205 -12.92 2.28 16.51
N ILE A 206 -13.82 3.19 16.13
CA ILE A 206 -13.45 4.58 15.86
C ILE A 206 -13.32 5.31 17.20
N ARG A 207 -12.30 6.17 17.32
CA ARG A 207 -12.10 7.08 18.45
C ARG A 207 -12.01 8.51 17.90
N ILE A 208 -12.49 9.48 18.69
CA ILE A 208 -12.31 10.91 18.43
C ILE A 208 -11.25 11.41 19.41
N GLU A 209 -10.24 12.09 18.87
CA GLU A 209 -9.14 12.68 19.63
C GLU A 209 -9.01 14.16 19.25
N ALA A 210 -8.39 14.97 20.10
CA ALA A 210 -8.13 16.37 19.79
C ALA A 210 -7.00 16.47 18.77
N ASP A 211 -7.12 17.41 17.84
CA ASP A 211 -6.04 17.79 16.93
C ASP A 211 -5.10 18.72 17.71
N THR A 212 -4.02 18.16 18.28
CA THR A 212 -3.04 18.86 19.12
C THR A 212 -1.65 18.80 18.53
#